data_AF-Q2RHS2-F1
#
_entry.id   AF-Q2RHS2-F1
#
_cell.length_a   1.000
_cell.length_b   1.000
_cell.length_c   1.000
_cell.angle_alpha   90.00
_cell.angle_beta   90.00
_cell.angle_gamma   90.00
#
_symmetry.space_group_name_H-M   'P 1'
#
loop_
_entity.id
_entity.type
_entity.pdbx_description
1 polymer ?
#
loop_
_entity_poly.entity_id
_entity_poly.type
_entity_poly.pdbx_seq_one_letter_code
_entity_poly.pdbx_strand_id
1 'polypeptide(L)'
;MKSLGERLAFLRKERALSQAEMAKLLNMGQSTIAMYEKNKRRPDPETLERLADFFDVSIDYLLGRADSRQKETYPLQDETQARTTMVLLEPGVRTLLADPIFKNIFKRLPNLDLTPGEKELLAQHWDLALQLIEKEKSRLQSIDKKEKPPQE
;
A
#
# COMPACT_ATOMS: atom_id res chain seq x y z
N MET A 1 5.96 9.69 -27.43
CA MET A 1 5.26 8.96 -26.35
C MET A 1 4.07 8.26 -26.98
N LYS A 2 3.91 6.93 -26.80
CA LYS A 2 2.73 6.21 -27.33
C LYS A 2 1.52 6.45 -26.44
N SER A 3 0.40 6.81 -27.04
CA SER A 3 -0.91 6.98 -26.41
C SER A 3 -1.51 5.65 -25.92
N LEU A 4 -2.50 5.72 -25.03
CA LEU A 4 -3.23 4.53 -24.55
C LEU A 4 -3.80 3.70 -25.71
N GLY A 5 -4.42 4.36 -26.70
CA GLY A 5 -5.00 3.66 -27.84
C GLY A 5 -3.95 2.91 -28.67
N GLU A 6 -2.78 3.51 -28.89
CA GLU A 6 -1.67 2.87 -29.61
C GLU A 6 -1.09 1.68 -28.83
N ARG A 7 -0.98 1.79 -27.50
CA ARG A 7 -0.51 0.69 -26.63
C ARG A 7 -1.50 -0.47 -26.59
N LEU A 8 -2.80 -0.20 -26.51
CA LEU A 8 -3.84 -1.23 -26.58
C LEU A 8 -3.83 -1.95 -27.93
N ALA A 9 -3.79 -1.18 -29.04
CA ALA A 9 -3.74 -1.77 -30.38
C ALA A 9 -2.48 -2.63 -30.57
N PHE A 10 -1.36 -2.21 -30.00
CA PHE A 10 -0.10 -2.95 -30.03
C PHE A 10 -0.19 -4.25 -29.21
N LEU A 11 -0.64 -4.21 -27.95
CA LEU A 11 -0.79 -5.38 -27.08
C LEU A 11 -1.78 -6.41 -27.66
N ARG A 12 -2.89 -5.93 -28.25
CA ARG A 12 -3.86 -6.78 -28.94
C ARG A 12 -3.22 -7.54 -30.11
N LYS A 13 -2.47 -6.84 -30.94
CA LYS A 13 -1.77 -7.43 -32.10
C LYS A 13 -0.69 -8.41 -31.68
N GLU A 14 0.01 -8.14 -30.58
CA GLU A 14 1.01 -9.05 -30.01
C GLU A 14 0.40 -10.40 -29.61
N ARG A 15 -0.85 -10.40 -29.13
CA ARG A 15 -1.62 -11.62 -28.87
C ARG A 15 -2.37 -12.18 -30.09
N ALA A 16 -2.11 -11.65 -31.29
CA ALA A 16 -2.77 -12.02 -32.54
C ALA A 16 -4.32 -11.94 -32.51
N LEU A 17 -4.88 -11.03 -31.71
CA LEU A 17 -6.33 -10.87 -31.58
C LEU A 17 -6.86 -9.81 -32.55
N SER A 18 -8.04 -10.05 -33.12
CA SER A 18 -8.87 -9.01 -33.73
C SER A 18 -9.57 -8.16 -32.66
N GLN A 19 -10.07 -6.97 -33.05
CA GLN A 19 -10.85 -6.12 -32.13
C GLN A 19 -12.11 -6.84 -31.62
N ALA A 20 -12.73 -7.67 -32.46
CA ALA A 20 -13.94 -8.43 -32.10
C ALA A 20 -13.63 -9.55 -31.10
N GLU A 21 -12.51 -10.26 -31.26
CA GLU A 21 -12.09 -11.31 -30.33
C GLU A 21 -11.71 -10.74 -28.96
N MET A 22 -10.93 -9.66 -28.94
CA MET A 22 -10.58 -8.99 -27.68
C MET A 22 -11.84 -8.46 -26.96
N ALA A 23 -12.79 -7.89 -27.70
CA ALA A 23 -14.05 -7.44 -27.16
C ALA A 23 -14.86 -8.58 -26.53
N LYS A 24 -14.91 -9.75 -27.18
CA LYS A 24 -15.56 -10.95 -26.62
C LYS A 24 -14.87 -11.42 -25.34
N LEU A 25 -13.55 -11.50 -25.32
CA LEU A 25 -12.78 -11.94 -24.15
C LEU A 25 -12.95 -11.01 -22.94
N LEU A 26 -13.08 -9.70 -23.19
CA LEU A 26 -13.28 -8.69 -22.15
C LEU A 26 -14.75 -8.42 -21.83
N ASN A 27 -15.69 -9.13 -22.47
CA ASN A 27 -17.13 -8.86 -22.36
C ASN A 27 -17.48 -7.38 -22.61
N MET A 28 -16.96 -6.82 -23.71
CA MET A 28 -17.16 -5.44 -24.16
C MET A 28 -17.66 -5.40 -25.60
N GLY A 29 -18.20 -4.25 -26.02
CA GLY A 29 -18.53 -4.03 -27.43
C GLY A 29 -17.27 -3.84 -28.30
N GLN A 30 -17.26 -4.42 -29.51
CA GLN A 30 -16.18 -4.20 -30.49
C GLN A 30 -15.98 -2.69 -30.78
N SER A 31 -17.08 -1.94 -30.89
CA SER A 31 -17.05 -0.49 -31.09
C SER A 31 -16.35 0.24 -29.94
N THR A 32 -16.55 -0.22 -28.69
CA THR A 32 -15.88 0.30 -27.50
C THR A 32 -14.37 0.12 -27.60
N ILE A 33 -13.91 -1.09 -27.93
CA ILE A 33 -12.48 -1.38 -28.17
C ILE A 33 -11.91 -0.48 -29.28
N ALA A 34 -12.60 -0.38 -30.41
CA ALA A 34 -12.16 0.46 -31.52
C ALA A 34 -12.08 1.95 -31.14
N MET A 35 -12.99 2.44 -30.28
CA MET A 35 -12.95 3.80 -29.76
C MET A 35 -11.78 4.03 -28.81
N TYR A 36 -11.44 3.04 -27.96
CA TYR A 36 -10.25 3.11 -27.10
C TYR A 36 -8.97 3.16 -27.93
N GLU A 37 -8.81 2.26 -28.92
CA GLU A 37 -7.63 2.23 -29.79
C GLU A 37 -7.44 3.51 -30.61
N LYS A 38 -8.53 4.19 -30.95
CA LYS A 38 -8.52 5.49 -31.67
C LYS A 38 -8.43 6.70 -30.74
N ASN A 39 -8.28 6.51 -29.43
CA ASN A 39 -8.31 7.56 -28.41
C ASN A 39 -9.59 8.43 -28.45
N LYS A 40 -10.71 7.90 -28.98
CA LYS A 40 -12.00 8.59 -29.08
C LYS A 40 -12.84 8.47 -27.80
N ARG A 41 -12.54 7.45 -27.00
CA ARG A 41 -13.13 7.23 -25.67
C ARG A 41 -12.02 6.82 -24.73
N ARG A 42 -12.14 7.17 -23.45
CA ARG A 42 -11.27 6.67 -22.39
C ARG A 42 -12.00 5.59 -21.59
N PRO A 43 -11.31 4.49 -21.22
CA PRO A 43 -11.84 3.54 -20.26
C PRO A 43 -11.99 4.21 -18.88
N ASP A 44 -13.00 3.79 -18.12
CA ASP A 44 -13.11 4.10 -16.69
C ASP A 44 -12.04 3.35 -15.88
N PRO A 45 -11.82 3.70 -14.60
CA PRO A 45 -10.77 3.09 -13.78
C PRO A 45 -10.87 1.55 -13.71
N GLU A 46 -12.08 1.02 -13.51
CA GLU A 46 -12.32 -0.42 -13.42
C GLU A 46 -12.01 -1.14 -14.75
N THR A 47 -12.42 -0.55 -15.87
CA THR A 47 -12.08 -1.07 -17.21
C THR A 47 -10.57 -1.00 -17.45
N LEU A 48 -9.91 0.05 -16.99
CA LEU A 48 -8.46 0.22 -17.14
C LEU A 48 -7.69 -0.84 -16.34
N GLU A 49 -8.12 -1.14 -15.12
CA GLU A 49 -7.60 -2.26 -14.31
C GLU A 49 -7.78 -3.60 -15.04
N ARG A 50 -9.00 -3.87 -15.52
CA ARG A 50 -9.30 -5.11 -16.26
C ARG A 50 -8.45 -5.26 -17.53
N LEU A 51 -8.18 -4.16 -18.24
CA LEU A 51 -7.30 -4.16 -19.41
C LEU A 51 -5.84 -4.45 -18.99
N ALA A 52 -5.38 -3.82 -17.91
CA ALA A 52 -4.03 -4.04 -17.38
C ALA A 52 -3.82 -5.49 -16.95
N ASP A 53 -4.78 -6.07 -16.24
CA ASP A 53 -4.76 -7.48 -15.83
C ASP A 53 -4.84 -8.43 -17.01
N PHE A 54 -5.74 -8.17 -17.96
CA PHE A 54 -5.87 -9.02 -19.15
C PHE A 54 -4.55 -9.11 -19.90
N PHE A 55 -3.84 -8.00 -20.07
CA PHE A 55 -2.56 -7.95 -20.79
C PHE A 55 -1.33 -8.26 -19.94
N ASP A 56 -1.50 -8.44 -18.63
CA ASP A 56 -0.42 -8.57 -17.65
C ASP A 56 0.60 -7.43 -17.73
N VAL A 57 0.09 -6.19 -17.67
CA VAL A 57 0.89 -4.97 -17.68
C VAL A 57 0.47 -4.02 -16.56
N SER A 58 1.27 -3.00 -16.27
CA SER A 58 0.88 -1.93 -15.35
C SER A 58 -0.13 -0.95 -16.00
N ILE A 59 -0.95 -0.33 -15.15
CA ILE A 59 -1.81 0.79 -15.57
C ILE A 59 -0.94 1.95 -16.07
N ASP A 60 0.19 2.21 -15.44
CA ASP A 60 1.13 3.25 -15.85
C ASP A 60 1.71 2.99 -17.24
N TYR A 61 1.95 1.72 -17.60
CA TYR A 61 2.30 1.35 -18.96
C TYR A 61 1.17 1.71 -19.93
N LEU A 62 -0.08 1.34 -19.63
CA LEU A 62 -1.23 1.64 -20.50
C LEU A 62 -1.45 3.15 -20.66
N LEU A 63 -1.27 3.93 -19.60
CA LEU A 63 -1.41 5.38 -19.62
C LEU A 63 -0.20 6.11 -20.22
N GLY A 64 0.89 5.38 -20.52
CA GLY A 64 2.12 5.95 -21.06
C GLY A 64 2.94 6.75 -20.04
N ARG A 65 2.73 6.52 -18.74
CA ARG A 65 3.52 7.06 -17.64
C ARG A 65 4.82 6.28 -17.42
N ALA A 66 4.83 5.02 -17.86
CA ALA A 66 6.00 4.14 -17.85
C ALA A 66 6.20 3.48 -19.23
N ASP A 67 7.46 3.23 -19.58
CA ASP A 67 7.80 2.46 -20.78
C ASP A 67 8.01 0.96 -20.48
N SER A 68 8.28 0.60 -19.23
CA SER A 68 8.26 -0.79 -18.78
C SER A 68 6.83 -1.29 -18.66
N ARG A 69 6.58 -2.51 -19.15
CA ARG A 69 5.27 -3.19 -19.01
C ARG A 69 5.02 -3.69 -17.60
N GLN A 70 6.08 -3.91 -16.84
CA GLN A 70 6.00 -4.53 -15.54
C GLN A 70 5.07 -3.71 -14.66
N LYS A 71 4.10 -4.39 -14.05
CA LYS A 71 3.58 -3.96 -12.76
C LYS A 71 4.82 -3.80 -11.90
N GLU A 72 5.06 -2.60 -11.36
CA GLU A 72 5.97 -2.49 -10.24
C GLU A 72 5.32 -3.31 -9.13
N THR A 73 5.59 -4.62 -9.14
CA THR A 73 5.62 -5.40 -7.93
C THR A 73 6.70 -4.67 -7.17
N TYR A 74 6.30 -3.79 -6.25
CA TYR A 74 7.16 -3.49 -5.14
C TYR A 74 7.44 -4.87 -4.57
N PRO A 75 8.65 -5.44 -4.74
CA PRO A 75 9.00 -6.47 -3.80
C PRO A 75 8.82 -5.73 -2.47
N LEU A 76 8.03 -6.28 -1.56
CA LEU A 76 8.32 -5.98 -0.17
C LEU A 76 9.80 -6.33 -0.08
N GLN A 77 10.67 -5.31 -0.11
CA GLN A 77 12.10 -5.55 -0.22
C GLN A 77 12.39 -6.47 0.96
N ASP A 78 13.05 -7.59 0.73
CA ASP A 78 13.36 -8.56 1.80
C ASP A 78 13.97 -7.85 3.01
N GLU A 79 14.62 -6.69 2.82
CA GLU A 79 15.06 -5.80 3.89
C GLU A 79 13.94 -5.09 4.67
N THR A 80 12.87 -4.62 4.06
CA THR A 80 11.71 -4.05 4.78
C THR A 80 10.94 -5.15 5.48
N GLN A 81 10.86 -6.37 4.91
CA GLN A 81 10.27 -7.51 5.59
C GLN A 81 11.16 -8.00 6.73
N ALA A 82 12.49 -8.04 6.58
CA ALA A 82 13.42 -8.38 7.65
C ALA A 82 13.46 -7.31 8.74
N ARG A 83 13.44 -6.01 8.39
CA ARG A 83 13.37 -4.89 9.35
C ARG A 83 12.02 -4.80 10.04
N THR A 84 10.91 -4.97 9.31
CA THR A 84 9.57 -5.04 9.91
C THR A 84 9.43 -6.28 10.78
N THR A 85 9.94 -7.44 10.34
CA THR A 85 9.95 -8.66 11.15
C THR A 85 10.88 -8.50 12.36
N MET A 86 12.05 -7.85 12.24
CA MET A 86 12.92 -7.50 13.36
C MET A 86 12.21 -6.59 14.37
N VAL A 87 11.59 -5.50 13.91
CA VAL A 87 10.84 -4.56 14.74
C VAL A 87 9.63 -5.26 15.39
N LEU A 88 8.98 -6.20 14.71
CA LEU A 88 7.91 -7.05 15.24
C LEU A 88 8.38 -8.19 16.16
N LEU A 89 9.69 -8.44 16.23
CA LEU A 89 10.33 -9.40 17.15
C LEU A 89 10.82 -8.72 18.43
N GLU A 90 10.90 -7.38 18.45
CA GLU A 90 11.22 -6.62 19.66
C GLU A 90 10.13 -6.87 20.73
N PRO A 91 10.51 -7.30 21.95
CA PRO A 91 9.56 -7.59 23.02
C PRO A 91 8.59 -6.43 23.29
N GLY A 92 9.08 -5.18 23.23
CA GLY A 92 8.27 -3.98 23.44
C GLY A 92 7.18 -3.79 22.37
N VAL A 93 7.46 -4.11 21.12
CA VAL A 93 6.52 -3.95 19.99
C VAL A 93 5.50 -5.09 19.97
N ARG A 94 5.91 -6.32 20.32
CA ARG A 94 4.97 -7.45 20.48
C ARG A 94 3.96 -7.20 21.58
N THR A 95 4.40 -6.69 22.73
CA THR A 95 3.50 -6.34 23.83
C THR A 95 2.52 -5.24 23.41
N LEU A 96 2.98 -4.28 22.62
CA LEU A 96 2.16 -3.19 22.10
C LEU A 96 1.08 -3.66 21.12
N LEU A 97 1.40 -4.55 20.19
CA LEU A 97 0.44 -5.09 19.22
C LEU A 97 -0.56 -6.07 19.85
N ALA A 98 -0.16 -6.70 20.97
CA ALA A 98 -1.05 -7.53 21.78
C ALA A 98 -2.00 -6.69 22.65
N ASP A 99 -1.75 -5.38 22.80
CA ASP A 99 -2.58 -4.49 23.59
C ASP A 99 -3.95 -4.27 22.91
N PRO A 100 -5.08 -4.59 23.57
CA PRO A 100 -6.43 -4.39 23.04
C PRO A 100 -6.74 -2.93 22.64
N ILE A 101 -6.10 -1.96 23.28
CA ILE A 101 -6.24 -0.52 22.99
C ILE A 101 -5.65 -0.23 21.61
N PHE A 102 -4.44 -0.73 21.34
CA PHE A 102 -3.75 -0.56 20.05
C PHE A 102 -4.44 -1.30 18.91
N LYS A 103 -4.93 -2.50 19.18
CA LYS A 103 -5.66 -3.30 18.20
C LYS A 103 -6.90 -2.58 17.65
N ASN A 104 -7.52 -1.72 18.46
CA ASN A 104 -8.68 -0.91 18.04
C ASN A 104 -8.29 0.32 17.22
N ILE A 105 -7.09 0.88 17.39
CA ILE A 105 -6.55 1.97 16.58
C ILE A 105 -6.27 1.47 15.15
N PHE A 106 -5.55 0.35 15.03
CA PHE A 106 -5.21 -0.24 13.73
C PHE A 106 -6.42 -0.82 12.98
N LYS A 107 -7.42 -1.37 13.70
CA LYS A 107 -8.66 -1.86 13.08
C LYS A 107 -9.51 -0.77 12.41
N ARG A 108 -9.32 0.50 12.77
CA ARG A 108 -10.05 1.63 12.19
C ARG A 108 -9.40 2.19 10.92
N LEU A 109 -8.24 1.68 10.51
CA LEU A 109 -7.46 2.27 9.42
C LEU A 109 -7.26 1.33 8.22
N PRO A 110 -8.30 1.13 7.39
CA PRO A 110 -8.10 0.68 6.01
C PRO A 110 -7.99 1.83 4.99
N ASN A 111 -8.43 3.05 5.32
CA ASN A 111 -8.67 4.13 4.32
C ASN A 111 -7.99 5.48 4.63
N LEU A 112 -6.89 5.52 5.40
CA LEU A 112 -6.31 6.81 5.82
C LEU A 112 -5.12 7.21 4.94
N ASP A 113 -5.39 8.00 3.91
CA ASP A 113 -4.38 8.78 3.19
C ASP A 113 -3.86 9.91 4.10
N LEU A 114 -2.98 9.55 5.05
CA LEU A 114 -2.37 10.49 5.98
C LEU A 114 -1.43 11.43 5.21
N THR A 115 -1.70 12.72 5.30
CA THR A 115 -0.79 13.77 4.86
C THR A 115 0.50 13.76 5.71
N PRO A 116 1.62 14.32 5.20
CA PRO A 116 2.86 14.38 5.96
C PRO A 116 2.72 15.02 7.35
N GLY A 117 1.87 16.04 7.48
CA GLY A 117 1.62 16.71 8.76
C GLY A 117 0.86 15.84 9.77
N GLU A 118 -0.05 14.98 9.31
CA GLU A 118 -0.78 14.07 10.20
C GLU A 118 0.10 12.92 10.68
N LYS A 119 1.06 12.47 9.86
CA LYS A 119 2.08 11.50 10.26
C LYS A 119 3.00 12.07 11.33
N GLU A 120 3.44 13.32 11.14
CA GLU A 120 4.24 14.06 12.11
C GLU A 120 3.49 14.26 13.43
N LEU A 121 2.20 14.61 13.36
CA LEU A 121 1.37 14.76 14.55
C LEU A 121 1.24 13.44 15.33
N LEU A 122 1.03 12.31 14.64
CA LEU A 122 0.98 10.99 15.27
C LEU A 122 2.31 10.61 15.93
N ALA A 123 3.44 10.92 15.29
CA ALA A 123 4.77 10.69 15.88
C ALA A 123 4.98 11.53 17.15
N GLN A 124 4.56 12.80 17.15
CA GLN A 124 4.67 13.65 18.35
C GLN A 124 3.81 13.13 19.51
N HIS A 125 2.58 12.68 19.23
CA HIS A 125 1.73 12.08 20.25
C HIS A 125 2.31 10.76 20.77
N TRP A 126 3.00 10.01 19.90
CA TRP A 126 3.72 8.79 20.25
C TRP A 126 4.85 9.05 21.25
N ASP A 127 5.70 10.02 20.94
CA ASP A 127 6.83 10.39 21.80
C ASP A 127 6.35 10.88 23.17
N LEU A 128 5.26 11.65 23.21
CA LEU A 128 4.64 12.07 24.46
C LEU A 128 4.16 10.88 25.30
N ALA A 129 3.50 9.90 24.67
CA ALA A 129 3.03 8.70 25.36
C ALA A 129 4.19 7.89 25.95
N LEU A 130 5.30 7.74 25.20
CA LEU A 130 6.50 7.07 25.68
C LEU A 130 7.13 7.79 26.87
N GLN A 131 7.26 9.11 26.81
CA GLN A 131 7.80 9.92 27.90
C GLN A 131 6.96 9.79 29.18
N LEU A 132 5.63 9.76 29.04
CA LEU A 132 4.73 9.58 30.18
C LEU A 132 4.90 8.19 30.82
N ILE A 133 5.03 7.14 30.01
CA ILE A 133 5.25 5.77 30.48
C ILE A 133 6.60 5.65 31.19
N GLU A 134 7.66 6.24 30.64
CA GLU A 134 9.01 6.21 31.21
C GLU A 134 9.09 6.97 32.54
N LYS A 135 8.41 8.12 32.61
CA LYS A 135 8.27 8.90 33.84
C LYS A 135 7.53 8.11 34.92
N GLU A 136 6.47 7.39 34.56
CA GLU A 136 5.69 6.59 35.50
C GLU A 136 6.48 5.36 35.99
N LYS A 137 7.22 4.68 35.11
CA LYS A 137 8.14 3.61 35.49
C LYS A 137 9.21 4.10 36.48
N SER A 138 9.77 5.28 36.23
CA SER A 138 10.77 5.90 37.11
C SER A 138 10.18 6.25 38.48
N ARG A 139 8.92 6.71 38.52
CA ARG A 139 8.18 6.97 39.77
C ARG A 139 8.00 5.70 40.59
N LEU A 140 7.56 4.62 39.97
CA LEU A 140 7.34 3.33 40.65
C LEU A 140 8.65 2.74 41.21
N GLN A 141 9.75 2.80 40.45
CA GLN A 141 11.07 2.35 40.93
C GLN A 141 11.60 3.18 42.11
N SER A 142 11.22 4.45 42.22
CA SER A 142 11.58 5.30 43.36
C SER A 142 10.78 4.98 44.64
N ILE A 143 9.60 4.36 44.49
CA ILE A 143 8.74 3.93 45.60
C ILE A 143 9.27 2.60 46.16
N ASP A 144 9.58 1.62 45.30
CA ASP A 144 10.17 0.33 45.71
C ASP A 144 11.51 0.50 46.45
N LYS A 145 12.31 1.51 46.09
CA LYS A 145 13.57 1.81 46.78
C LYS A 145 13.38 2.46 48.15
N LYS A 146 12.22 3.05 48.44
CA LYS A 146 11.89 3.64 49.76
C LYS A 146 11.27 2.65 50.74
N GLU A 147 10.74 1.53 50.25
CA GLU A 147 10.09 0.50 51.09
C GLU A 147 11.01 -0.66 51.51
N LYS A 148 12.27 -0.72 51.03
CA LYS A 148 13.24 -1.71 51.53
C LYS A 148 13.73 -1.28 52.93
N PRO A 149 13.52 -2.09 53.99
CA PRO A 149 13.98 -1.74 55.33
C PRO A 149 15.51 -1.74 55.38
N PRO A 150 16.13 -0.89 56.23
CA PRO A 150 17.58 -0.87 56.38
C PRO A 150 18.03 -2.25 56.85
N GLN A 151 18.87 -2.90 56.04
CA GLN A 151 19.51 -4.14 56.43
C GLN A 151 20.59 -3.79 57.47
N GLU A 152 20.46 -4.39 58.66
CA GLU A 152 21.40 -4.31 59.79
C GLU A 152 22.82 -4.73 59.42
#